data_AF-A0A0N4ZP22-F1
#
_entry.id   AF-A0A0N4ZP22-F1
#
_cell.length_a   1.000
_cell.length_b   1.000
_cell.length_c   1.000
_cell.angle_alpha   90.00
_cell.angle_beta   90.00
_cell.angle_gamma   90.00
#
_symmetry.space_group_name_H-M   'P 1'
#
loop_
_entity.id
_entity.type
_entity.pdbx_description
1 polymer ?
#
loop_
_entity_poly.entity_id
_entity_poly.type
_entity_poly.pdbx_seq_one_letter_code
_entity_poly.pdbx_strand_id
1 'polypeptide(L)'
;MGKRKTSSRTGPAKVKPVIPLPKIFDCPFCQQELCVECKIDHNTNIGKIYCRLCNEHFQMPVHHLDEAIDVYNAWIDACDAQNGIVMGDSKKGHD
;
A
#
# COMPACT_ATOMS: atom_id res chain seq x y z
N MET A 1 36.45 -43.87 24.81
CA MET A 1 36.55 -42.40 24.66
C MET A 1 36.05 -41.97 23.29
N GLY A 2 34.77 -41.58 23.17
CA GLY A 2 34.19 -41.13 21.90
C GLY A 2 33.71 -39.69 22.03
N LYS A 3 34.56 -38.72 21.70
CA LYS A 3 34.21 -37.29 21.71
C LYS A 3 33.35 -36.98 20.47
N ARG A 4 32.02 -37.03 20.61
CA ARG A 4 31.13 -36.56 19.54
C ARG A 4 31.06 -35.04 19.61
N LYS A 5 31.54 -34.37 18.56
CA LYS A 5 31.39 -32.92 18.36
C LYS A 5 29.89 -32.62 18.27
N THR A 6 29.38 -31.91 19.27
CA THR A 6 28.05 -31.29 19.23
C THR A 6 28.04 -30.28 18.09
N SER A 7 27.22 -30.56 17.08
CA SER A 7 26.86 -29.65 15.99
C SER A 7 26.43 -28.31 16.59
N SER A 8 27.21 -27.27 16.33
CA SER A 8 26.88 -25.89 16.67
C SER A 8 25.64 -25.52 15.84
N ARG A 9 24.45 -25.60 16.45
CA ARG A 9 23.23 -25.06 15.88
C ARG A 9 23.46 -23.57 15.69
N THR A 10 23.72 -23.16 14.45
CA THR A 10 23.67 -21.76 14.01
C THR A 10 22.39 -21.18 14.56
N GLY A 11 22.51 -20.16 15.42
CA GLY A 11 21.39 -19.54 16.11
C GLY A 11 20.31 -19.04 15.14
N PRO A 12 19.09 -18.75 15.65
CA PRO A 12 18.01 -18.25 14.81
C PRO A 12 18.50 -17.03 14.01
N ALA A 13 18.37 -17.11 12.68
CA ALA A 13 18.71 -16.01 11.80
C ALA A 13 18.02 -14.74 12.32
N LYS A 14 18.78 -13.66 12.49
CA LYS A 14 18.26 -12.37 12.98
C LYS A 14 17.07 -12.00 12.10
N VAL A 15 15.87 -12.02 12.68
CA VAL A 15 14.63 -11.62 11.99
C VAL A 15 14.86 -10.19 11.50
N LYS A 16 14.75 -9.98 10.19
CA LYS A 16 14.86 -8.65 9.61
C LYS A 16 13.76 -7.77 10.23
N PRO A 17 14.06 -6.54 10.68
CA PRO A 17 13.04 -5.67 11.24
C PRO A 17 11.94 -5.42 10.21
N VAL A 18 10.69 -5.55 10.63
CA VAL A 18 9.52 -5.17 9.82
C VAL A 18 9.58 -3.66 9.64
N ILE A 19 9.79 -3.21 8.40
CA ILE A 19 9.80 -1.79 8.06
C ILE A 19 8.33 -1.36 7.91
N PRO A 20 7.86 -0.35 8.66
CA PRO A 20 6.49 0.11 8.54
C PRO A 20 6.25 0.71 7.15
N LEU A 21 5.14 0.36 6.51
CA LEU A 21 4.76 0.92 5.22
C LEU A 21 4.50 2.43 5.33
N PRO A 22 4.84 3.20 4.27
CA PRO A 22 4.58 4.62 4.23
C PRO A 22 3.07 4.87 4.26
N LYS A 23 2.66 5.87 5.05
CA LYS A 23 1.26 6.33 5.16
C LYS A 23 1.04 7.70 4.53
N ILE A 24 2.08 8.26 3.95
CA ILE A 24 2.10 9.60 3.37
C ILE A 24 2.57 9.44 1.93
N PHE A 25 1.79 9.98 1.01
CA PHE A 25 1.98 9.82 -0.43
C PHE A 25 1.96 11.18 -1.14
N ASP A 26 2.30 11.16 -2.43
CA ASP A 26 2.36 12.33 -3.29
C ASP A 26 0.99 12.58 -3.91
N CYS A 27 0.66 13.84 -4.17
CA CYS A 27 -0.64 14.17 -4.80
C CYS A 27 -0.48 14.25 -6.33
N PRO A 28 -1.29 13.51 -7.11
CA PRO A 28 -1.25 13.59 -8.58
C PRO A 28 -1.71 14.95 -9.11
N PHE A 29 -2.43 15.75 -8.32
CA PHE A 29 -2.96 17.05 -8.73
C PHE A 29 -2.01 18.22 -8.47
N CYS A 30 -1.42 18.31 -7.27
CA CYS A 30 -0.58 19.45 -6.89
C CYS A 30 0.92 19.19 -7.01
N GLN A 31 1.34 17.98 -7.40
CA GLN A 31 2.73 17.54 -7.56
C GLN A 31 3.65 17.94 -6.39
N GLN A 32 3.12 17.95 -5.16
CA GLN A 32 3.90 18.13 -3.94
C GLN A 32 4.07 16.78 -3.27
N GLU A 33 5.27 16.54 -2.76
CA GLU A 33 5.59 15.30 -2.07
C GLU A 33 4.95 15.26 -0.67
N LEU A 34 4.60 14.06 -0.21
CA LEU A 34 4.20 13.80 1.18
C LEU A 34 3.03 14.67 1.71
N CYS A 35 2.10 15.05 0.84
CA CYS A 35 0.99 15.95 1.18
C CYS A 35 -0.35 15.22 1.35
N VAL A 36 -0.42 13.95 0.98
CA VAL A 36 -1.62 13.12 1.02
C VAL A 36 -1.66 12.29 2.30
N GLU A 37 -2.75 12.41 3.05
CA GLU A 37 -3.03 11.59 4.24
C GLU A 37 -4.07 10.51 3.90
N CYS A 38 -3.70 9.24 4.09
CA CYS A 38 -4.61 8.10 4.03
C CYS A 38 -5.12 7.72 5.43
N LYS A 39 -6.44 7.62 5.59
CA LYS A 39 -7.09 7.11 6.81
C LYS A 39 -8.02 5.97 6.47
N ILE A 40 -7.82 4.83 7.12
CA ILE A 40 -8.69 3.67 6.96
C ILE A 40 -9.54 3.54 8.22
N ASP A 41 -10.85 3.51 8.04
CA ASP A 41 -11.82 3.23 9.10
C ASP A 41 -12.30 1.78 8.97
N HIS A 42 -11.78 0.90 9.81
CA HIS A 42 -12.16 -0.52 9.82
C HIS A 42 -13.57 -0.76 10.39
N ASN A 43 -14.16 0.22 11.08
CA ASN A 43 -15.52 0.07 11.60
C ASN A 43 -16.54 0.19 10.46
N THR A 44 -16.27 1.08 9.52
CA THR A 44 -17.13 1.30 8.35
C THR A 44 -16.61 0.60 7.09
N ASN A 45 -15.40 0.04 7.14
CA ASN A 45 -14.70 -0.53 5.98
C ASN A 45 -14.54 0.50 4.85
N ILE A 46 -14.19 1.75 5.21
CA ILE A 46 -13.99 2.84 4.26
C ILE A 46 -12.57 3.41 4.41
N GLY A 47 -11.84 3.43 3.29
CA GLY A 47 -10.59 4.15 3.13
C GLY A 47 -10.86 5.56 2.62
N LYS A 48 -10.23 6.55 3.23
CA LYS A 48 -10.35 7.97 2.88
C LYS A 48 -8.98 8.57 2.60
N ILE A 49 -8.92 9.35 1.54
CA ILE A 49 -7.75 10.11 1.12
C ILE A 49 -8.08 11.59 1.21
N TYR A 50 -7.13 12.36 1.73
CA TYR A 50 -7.21 13.81 1.78
C TYR A 50 -5.87 14.44 1.44
N CYS A 51 -5.85 15.33 0.44
CA CYS A 51 -4.69 16.17 0.18
C CYS A 51 -4.77 17.49 0.95
N ARG A 52 -3.72 17.81 1.71
CA ARG A 52 -3.67 19.02 2.55
C ARG A 52 -3.49 20.32 1.78
N LEU A 53 -3.13 20.26 0.50
CA LEU A 53 -2.77 21.42 -0.32
C LEU A 53 -3.85 21.80 -1.32
N CYS A 54 -4.36 20.83 -2.09
CA CYS A 54 -5.40 21.08 -3.10
C CYS A 54 -6.82 20.74 -2.63
N ASN A 55 -6.99 20.26 -1.38
CA ASN A 55 -8.28 19.85 -0.80
C ASN A 55 -9.02 18.74 -1.56
N GLU A 56 -8.34 18.04 -2.46
CA GLU A 56 -8.89 16.87 -3.13
C GLU A 56 -9.13 15.74 -2.14
N HIS A 57 -10.23 15.01 -2.31
CA HIS A 57 -10.63 13.94 -1.41
C HIS A 57 -11.22 12.77 -2.17
N PHE A 58 -10.89 11.57 -1.71
CA PHE A 58 -11.37 10.34 -2.32
C PHE A 58 -11.75 9.34 -1.23
N GLN A 59 -12.73 8.49 -1.53
CA GLN A 59 -13.15 7.42 -0.63
C GLN A 59 -13.43 6.15 -1.42
N MET A 60 -13.09 5.01 -0.82
CA MET A 60 -13.40 3.69 -1.38
C MET A 60 -13.71 2.69 -0.28
N PRO A 61 -14.47 1.62 -0.58
CA PRO A 61 -14.59 0.47 0.30
C PRO A 61 -13.23 -0.22 0.46
N VAL A 62 -12.92 -0.67 1.67
CA VAL A 62 -11.69 -1.42 1.98
C VAL A 62 -12.00 -2.75 2.68
N HIS A 63 -11.08 -3.69 2.60
CA HIS A 63 -11.07 -4.96 3.32
C HIS A 63 -9.99 -5.02 4.40
N HIS A 64 -10.03 -6.07 5.20
CA HIS A 64 -9.11 -6.26 6.33
C HIS A 64 -7.62 -6.35 5.95
N LEU A 65 -7.33 -6.74 4.72
CA LEU A 65 -5.97 -6.86 4.20
C LEU A 65 -5.50 -5.59 3.50
N ASP A 66 -6.38 -4.60 3.31
CA ASP A 66 -6.04 -3.39 2.59
C ASP A 66 -5.23 -2.45 3.48
N GLU A 67 -4.14 -1.97 2.91
CA GLU A 67 -3.25 -1.02 3.52
C GLU A 67 -3.40 0.37 2.87
N ALA A 68 -2.74 1.37 3.45
CA ALA A 68 -2.85 2.75 2.98
C ALA A 68 -2.44 2.94 1.51
N ILE A 69 -1.57 2.06 1.01
CA ILE A 69 -1.11 2.03 -0.38
C ILE A 69 -2.18 1.52 -1.35
N ASP A 70 -3.02 0.56 -0.94
CA ASP A 70 -4.09 0.03 -1.79
C ASP A 70 -5.13 1.11 -2.07
N VAL A 71 -5.48 1.89 -1.04
CA VAL A 71 -6.38 3.05 -1.16
C VAL A 71 -5.78 4.12 -2.08
N TYR A 72 -4.48 4.35 -1.97
CA TYR A 72 -3.77 5.30 -2.81
C TYR A 72 -3.76 4.88 -4.29
N ASN A 73 -3.44 3.61 -4.57
CA ASN A 73 -3.42 3.08 -5.93
C ASN A 73 -4.79 3.18 -6.60
N ALA A 74 -5.85 2.79 -5.89
CA ALA A 74 -7.21 2.89 -6.39
C ALA A 74 -7.63 4.34 -6.69
N TRP A 75 -7.12 5.32 -5.92
CA TRP A 75 -7.34 6.73 -6.22
C TRP A 75 -6.62 7.16 -7.50
N ILE A 76 -5.37 6.74 -7.70
CA ILE A 76 -4.63 7.01 -8.94
C ILE A 76 -5.37 6.40 -10.14
N ASP A 77 -5.79 5.13 -10.04
CA ASP A 77 -6.55 4.46 -11.10
C ASP A 77 -7.87 5.19 -11.41
N ALA A 78 -8.57 5.68 -10.37
CA ALA A 78 -9.78 6.47 -10.53
C ALA A 78 -9.53 7.85 -11.17
N CYS A 79 -8.37 8.46 -10.92
CA CYS A 79 -7.95 9.69 -11.60
C CYS A 79 -7.63 9.44 -13.08
N ASP A 80 -6.89 8.38 -13.38
CA ASP A 80 -6.52 8.01 -14.75
C ASP A 80 -7.75 7.64 -15.58
N ALA A 81 -8.70 6.91 -14.99
CA ALA A 81 -9.97 6.57 -15.64
C ALA A 81 -10.80 7.82 -15.99
N GLN A 82 -10.85 8.82 -15.10
CA GLN A 82 -11.53 10.10 -15.39
C GLN A 82 -10.83 10.90 -16.48
N ASN A 83 -9.51 10.80 -16.57
CA ASN A 83 -8.70 11.46 -17.59
C ASN A 83 -8.68 10.72 -18.93
N GLY A 84 -9.37 9.58 -19.04
CA GLY A 84 -9.40 8.75 -20.26
C GLY A 84 -8.08 8.02 -20.53
N ILE A 85 -7.17 7.98 -19.56
CA ILE A 85 -5.94 7.20 -19.60
C ILE A 85 -6.30 5.78 -19.21
N VAL A 86 -6.85 5.02 -20.15
CA VAL A 86 -7.07 3.59 -19.96
C VAL A 86 -5.73 2.87 -20.11
N MET A 87 -4.99 2.73 -19.01
CA MET A 87 -3.90 1.77 -18.98
C MET A 87 -4.53 0.38 -19.08
N GLY A 88 -4.56 -0.16 -20.30
CA GLY A 88 -5.26 -1.39 -20.61
C GLY A 88 -4.71 -2.55 -19.78
N ASP A 89 -5.56 -3.11 -18.93
CA ASP A 89 -5.43 -4.47 -18.40
C ASP A 89 -5.40 -5.45 -19.58
N SER A 90 -4.20 -5.70 -20.11
CA SER A 90 -3.91 -6.86 -20.94
C SER A 90 -3.94 -8.13 -20.09
N LYS A 91 -5.11 -8.52 -19.56
CA LYS A 91 -5.37 -9.92 -19.20
C LYS A 91 -6.01 -10.62 -20.37
N LYS A 92 -5.13 -11.01 -21.31
CA LYS A 92 -5.36 -12.05 -22.31
C LYS A 92 -5.62 -13.38 -21.57
N GLY A 93 -6.87 -13.84 -21.62
CA GLY A 93 -7.39 -15.23 -21.62
C GLY A 93 -6.81 -16.32 -20.70
N HIS A 94 -7.70 -17.10 -20.09
CA HIS A 94 -7.88 -18.53 -20.44
C HIS A 94 -9.13 -19.08 -19.72
N ASP A 95 -10.19 -19.32 -20.48
CA ASP A 95 -10.93 -20.58 -20.41
C ASP A 95 -10.59 -21.34 -21.71
#